data_AF-A0A166GJM2-F1
#
_entry.id   AF-A0A166GJM2-F1
#
_cell.length_a   1.000
_cell.length_b   1.000
_cell.length_c   1.000
_cell.angle_alpha   90.00
_cell.angle_beta   90.00
_cell.angle_gamma   90.00
#
_symmetry.space_group_name_H-M   'P 1'
#
loop_
_entity.id
_entity.type
_entity.pdbx_description
1 polymer ?
#
loop_
_entity_poly.entity_id
_entity_poly.type
_entity_poly.pdbx_seq_one_letter_code
_entity_poly.pdbx_strand_id
1 'polypeptide(L)'
;MARLSVSSGPPRRPRTIAELAEAAKLGTDDDSLPLKQYLRNAETARKHGRRLYEEDDLENAFIQLARAATIVLEKLPAHKDYRALLNSTQRHNMGLVS
;
A
#
# COMPACT_ATOMS: atom_id res chain seq x y z
N MET A 1 38.67 -19.13 10.59
CA MET A 1 37.63 -18.26 11.19
C MET A 1 37.71 -16.90 10.53
N ALA A 2 36.78 -16.56 9.64
CA ALA A 2 36.75 -15.26 8.95
C ALA A 2 35.78 -14.32 9.67
N ARG A 3 36.25 -13.14 10.08
CA ARG A 3 35.45 -12.10 10.73
C ARG A 3 34.63 -11.36 9.69
N LEU A 4 33.32 -11.28 9.92
CA LEU A 4 32.38 -10.47 9.17
C LEU A 4 32.78 -9.00 9.28
N SER A 5 32.99 -8.34 8.13
CA SER A 5 33.13 -6.90 8.02
C SER A 5 31.77 -6.26 8.30
N VAL A 6 31.63 -5.63 9.47
CA VAL A 6 30.50 -4.75 9.74
C VAL A 6 30.75 -3.47 8.97
N SER A 7 29.95 -3.23 7.93
CA SER A 7 29.88 -1.95 7.23
C SER A 7 29.46 -0.87 8.22
N SER A 8 30.44 -0.11 8.73
CA SER A 8 30.26 1.06 9.58
C SER A 8 29.99 2.29 8.73
N GLY A 9 28.89 2.28 7.96
CA GLY A 9 28.35 3.50 7.38
C GLY A 9 27.75 4.38 8.48
N PRO A 10 27.73 5.71 8.33
CA PRO A 10 27.02 6.58 9.27
C PRO A 10 25.56 6.11 9.39
N PRO A 11 24.96 6.16 10.59
CA PRO A 11 23.56 5.77 10.78
C PRO A 11 22.70 6.59 9.82
N ARG A 12 21.97 5.90 8.94
CA ARG A 12 21.08 6.56 7.99
C ARG A 12 20.03 7.32 8.78
N ARG A 13 19.84 8.61 8.48
CA ARG A 13 18.76 9.37 9.11
C ARG A 13 17.42 8.69 8.85
N PRO A 14 16.47 8.73 9.81
CA PRO A 14 15.11 8.31 9.56
C PRO A 14 14.53 9.02 8.34
N ARG A 15 13.70 8.31 7.59
CA ARG A 15 12.93 8.91 6.49
C ARG A 15 11.86 9.82 7.07
N THR A 16 11.64 10.94 6.41
CA THR A 16 10.52 11.84 6.71
C THR A 16 9.21 11.21 6.28
N ILE A 17 8.10 11.65 6.88
CA ILE A 17 6.75 11.20 6.48
C ILE A 17 6.50 11.43 4.99
N ALA A 18 6.98 12.55 4.43
CA ALA A 18 6.86 12.84 3.01
C ALA A 18 7.62 11.82 2.15
N GLU A 19 8.86 11.47 2.52
CA GLU A 19 9.64 10.44 1.80
C GLU A 19 8.98 9.05 1.88
N LEU A 20 8.38 8.71 3.03
CA LEU A 20 7.64 7.47 3.18
C LEU A 20 6.35 7.46 2.35
N ALA A 21 5.63 8.59 2.28
CA ALA A 21 4.43 8.73 1.48
C ALA A 21 4.73 8.60 -0.02
N GLU A 22 5.83 9.20 -0.51
CA GLU A 22 6.26 9.00 -1.90
C GLU A 22 6.65 7.54 -2.17
N ALA A 23 7.36 6.90 -1.24
CA ALA A 23 7.70 5.47 -1.36
C ALA A 23 6.46 4.55 -1.40
N ALA A 24 5.37 4.93 -0.73
CA ALA A 24 4.13 4.18 -0.71
C ALA A 24 3.42 4.12 -2.07
N LYS A 25 3.54 5.19 -2.87
CA LYS A 25 2.92 5.30 -4.21
C LYS A 25 3.57 4.38 -5.24
N LEU A 26 4.84 4.02 -5.05
CA LEU A 26 5.59 3.18 -5.99
C LEU A 26 4.87 1.85 -6.26
N GLY A 27 4.63 1.55 -7.53
CA GLY A 27 3.98 0.31 -7.97
C GLY A 27 2.47 0.26 -7.78
N THR A 28 1.80 1.40 -7.55
CA THR A 28 0.33 1.49 -7.49
C THR A 28 -0.34 1.92 -8.80
N ASP A 29 0.44 2.28 -9.82
CA ASP A 29 -0.02 2.94 -11.06
C ASP A 29 -0.20 1.99 -12.27
N ASP A 30 -0.41 0.69 -12.06
CA ASP A 30 -0.57 -0.25 -13.18
C ASP A 30 -2.03 -0.32 -13.65
N ASP A 31 -2.41 0.61 -14.51
CA ASP A 31 -3.76 0.74 -15.09
C ASP A 31 -4.18 -0.46 -15.97
N SER A 32 -3.26 -1.40 -16.26
CA SER A 32 -3.58 -2.62 -17.00
C SER A 32 -4.19 -3.72 -16.11
N LEU A 33 -4.03 -3.63 -14.79
CA LEU A 33 -4.52 -4.63 -13.86
C LEU A 33 -6.04 -4.64 -13.76
N PRO A 34 -6.69 -5.81 -13.67
CA PRO A 34 -8.13 -5.88 -13.38
C PRO A 34 -8.47 -5.27 -12.02
N LEU A 35 -9.67 -4.67 -11.89
CA LEU A 35 -10.16 -4.07 -10.63
C LEU A 35 -10.00 -4.96 -9.40
N LYS A 36 -10.28 -6.27 -9.55
CA LYS A 36 -10.13 -7.25 -8.47
C LYS A 36 -8.68 -7.37 -7.97
N GLN A 37 -7.71 -7.16 -8.84
CA GLN A 37 -6.30 -7.20 -8.48
C GLN A 37 -5.91 -6.00 -7.61
N TYR A 38 -6.45 -4.81 -7.88
CA TYR A 38 -6.28 -3.64 -7.00
C TYR A 38 -6.80 -3.92 -5.57
N LEU A 39 -8.00 -4.51 -5.45
CA LEU A 39 -8.55 -4.91 -4.14
C LEU A 39 -7.64 -5.91 -3.40
N ARG A 40 -7.08 -6.89 -4.12
CA ARG A 40 -6.13 -7.85 -3.55
C ARG A 40 -4.84 -7.18 -3.12
N ASN A 41 -4.30 -6.28 -3.95
CA ASN A 41 -3.08 -5.56 -3.64
C ASN A 41 -3.25 -4.68 -2.41
N ALA A 42 -4.40 -3.99 -2.27
CA ALA A 42 -4.73 -3.21 -1.08
C ALA A 42 -4.78 -4.06 0.19
N GLU A 43 -5.50 -5.19 0.18
CA GLU A 43 -5.59 -6.04 1.38
C GLU A 43 -4.25 -6.70 1.72
N THR A 44 -3.47 -7.11 0.72
CA THR A 44 -2.10 -7.61 0.92
C THR A 44 -1.21 -6.55 1.58
N ALA A 45 -1.18 -5.33 1.04
CA ALA A 45 -0.44 -4.22 1.63
C ALA A 45 -0.91 -3.93 3.07
N ARG A 46 -2.22 -3.92 3.32
CA ARG A 46 -2.77 -3.72 4.67
C ARG A 46 -2.32 -4.81 5.65
N LYS A 47 -2.31 -6.09 5.23
CA LYS A 47 -1.82 -7.21 6.05
C LYS A 47 -0.33 -7.10 6.35
N HIS A 48 0.48 -6.79 5.34
CA HIS A 48 1.92 -6.58 5.53
C HIS A 48 2.21 -5.39 6.45
N GLY A 49 1.50 -4.28 6.27
CA GLY A 49 1.65 -3.11 7.13
C GLY A 49 1.35 -3.39 8.60
N ARG A 50 0.29 -4.15 8.89
CA ARG A 50 -0.01 -4.60 10.27
C ARG A 50 1.09 -5.48 10.85
N ARG A 51 1.57 -6.45 10.06
CA ARG A 51 2.65 -7.33 10.50
C ARG A 51 3.94 -6.56 10.82
N LEU A 52 4.32 -5.63 9.95
CA LEU A 52 5.52 -4.80 10.17
C LEU A 52 5.38 -3.90 11.39
N TYR A 53 4.18 -3.40 11.66
CA TYR A 53 3.89 -2.66 12.88
C TYR A 53 4.06 -3.52 14.14
N GLU A 54 3.60 -4.78 14.09
CA GLU A 54 3.80 -5.76 15.18
C GLU A 54 5.29 -6.11 15.37
N GLU A 55 6.11 -6.02 14.31
CA GLU A 55 7.56 -6.24 14.31
C GLU A 55 8.38 -4.96 14.65
N ASP A 56 7.71 -3.85 15.00
CA ASP A 56 8.29 -2.51 15.28
C ASP A 56 9.05 -1.88 14.09
N ASP A 57 8.84 -2.38 12.87
CA ASP A 57 9.33 -1.78 11.63
C ASP A 57 8.35 -0.69 11.13
N LEU A 58 8.33 0.42 11.88
CA LEU A 58 7.33 1.49 11.71
C LEU A 58 7.41 2.19 10.36
N GLU A 59 8.61 2.37 9.79
CA GLU A 59 8.75 3.03 8.49
C GLU A 59 8.14 2.18 7.37
N ASN A 60 8.43 0.87 7.35
CA ASN A 60 7.87 0.00 6.33
C ASN A 60 6.38 -0.30 6.61
N ALA A 61 5.96 -0.34 7.87
CA ALA A 61 4.55 -0.41 8.24
C ALA A 61 3.78 0.78 7.66
N PHE A 62 4.28 2.01 7.83
CA PHE A 62 3.69 3.21 7.24
C PHE A 62 3.58 3.09 5.72
N ILE A 63 4.65 2.70 5.04
CA ILE A 63 4.67 2.56 3.57
C ILE A 63 3.57 1.61 3.09
N GLN A 64 3.44 0.44 3.73
CA GLN A 64 2.46 -0.56 3.31
C GLN A 64 1.02 -0.13 3.61
N LEU A 65 0.78 0.50 4.76
CA LEU A 65 -0.55 1.02 5.11
C LEU A 65 -0.95 2.20 4.22
N ALA A 66 -0.05 3.14 3.97
CA ALA A 66 -0.26 4.26 3.05
C ALA A 66 -0.49 3.77 1.61
N ARG A 67 0.21 2.71 1.18
CA ARG A 67 -0.01 2.06 -0.11
C ARG A 67 -1.42 1.49 -0.21
N ALA A 68 -1.88 0.77 0.83
CA ALA A 68 -3.24 0.26 0.88
C ALA A 68 -4.28 1.40 0.78
N ALA A 69 -4.07 2.49 1.52
CA ALA A 69 -4.93 3.67 1.49
C ALA A 69 -4.96 4.32 0.09
N THR A 70 -3.80 4.52 -0.53
CA THR A 70 -3.66 5.07 -1.89
C THR A 70 -4.46 4.23 -2.90
N ILE A 71 -4.34 2.90 -2.83
CA ILE A 71 -5.09 2.02 -3.71
C ILE A 71 -6.60 2.16 -3.50
N VAL A 72 -7.06 2.19 -2.25
CA VAL A 72 -8.50 2.21 -1.92
C VAL A 72 -9.16 3.56 -2.18
N LEU A 73 -8.49 4.65 -1.85
CA LEU A 73 -9.06 5.99 -1.88
C LEU A 73 -8.84 6.70 -3.22
N GLU A 74 -7.78 6.35 -3.96
CA GLU A 74 -7.41 7.03 -5.20
C GLU A 74 -7.51 6.12 -6.41
N LYS A 75 -6.82 4.97 -6.40
CA LYS A 75 -6.71 4.13 -7.60
C LYS A 75 -7.97 3.35 -7.93
N LEU A 76 -8.60 2.75 -6.92
CA LEU A 76 -9.83 1.99 -7.10
C LEU A 76 -10.96 2.87 -7.66
N PRO A 77 -11.28 4.05 -7.08
CA PRO A 77 -12.31 4.94 -7.61
C PRO A 77 -12.05 5.44 -9.04
N ALA A 78 -10.78 5.58 -9.42
CA ALA A 78 -10.38 6.01 -10.76
C ALA A 78 -10.43 4.89 -11.82
N HIS A 79 -10.47 3.63 -11.41
CA HIS A 79 -10.41 2.49 -12.32
C HIS A 79 -11.65 2.41 -13.24
N LYS A 80 -11.45 2.18 -14.54
CA LYS A 80 -12.51 2.15 -15.57
C LYS A 80 -13.70 1.24 -15.23
N ASP A 81 -13.41 0.07 -14.65
CA ASP A 81 -14.42 -0.92 -14.29
C ASP A 81 -15.03 -0.73 -12.90
N TYR A 82 -14.60 0.29 -12.14
CA TYR A 82 -15.03 0.52 -10.76
C TYR A 82 -16.55 0.65 -10.63
N ARG A 83 -17.21 1.31 -11.60
CA ARG A 83 -18.67 1.46 -11.60
C ARG A 83 -19.42 0.29 -12.27
N ALA A 84 -18.73 -0.53 -13.06
CA ALA A 84 -19.34 -1.55 -13.90
C ALA A 84 -19.34 -2.95 -13.25
N LEU A 85 -18.26 -3.33 -12.58
CA LEU A 85 -18.07 -4.69 -12.06
C LEU A 85 -18.53 -4.89 -10.61
N LEU A 86 -18.85 -3.81 -9.90
CA LEU A 86 -19.36 -3.92 -8.54
C LEU A 86 -20.83 -4.33 -8.57
N ASN A 87 -21.18 -5.41 -7.88
CA ASN A 87 -22.57 -5.79 -7.66
C ASN A 87 -23.27 -4.79 -6.72
N SER A 88 -24.59 -4.87 -6.60
CA SER A 88 -25.37 -3.88 -5.83
C SER A 88 -24.91 -3.75 -4.38
N THR A 89 -24.58 -4.87 -3.72
CA THR A 89 -24.06 -4.90 -2.35
C THR A 89 -22.70 -4.23 -2.23
N GLN A 90 -21.79 -4.50 -3.18
CA GLN A 90 -20.47 -3.88 -3.21
C GLN A 90 -20.54 -2.37 -3.45
N ARG A 91 -21.47 -1.92 -4.31
CA ARG A 91 -21.70 -0.50 -4.54
C ARG A 91 -22.28 0.20 -3.32
N HIS A 92 -23.24 -0.41 -2.62
CA HIS A 92 -23.78 0.13 -1.36
C HIS A 92 -22.69 0.26 -0.29
N ASN A 93 -21.87 -0.78 -0.09
CA ASN A 93 -20.76 -0.77 0.87
C ASN A 93 -19.67 0.27 0.55
N MET A 94 -19.62 0.76 -0.70
CA MET A 94 -18.69 1.80 -1.16
C MET A 94 -19.38 3.17 -1.33
N GLY A 95 -20.64 3.33 -0.93
CA GLY A 95 -21.37 4.60 -1.02
C GLY A 95 -21.73 5.04 -2.44
N LEU A 96 -21.79 4.12 -3.40
CA LEU A 96 -22.00 4.43 -4.83
C LEU A 96 -23.47 4.38 -5.28
N VAL A 97 -24.37 3.86 -4.45
CA VAL A 97 -25.83 3.92 -4.63
C VAL A 97 -26.51 4.02 -3.27
N SER A 98 -27.50 4.90 -3.19
CA SER A 98 -28.44 5.05 -2.07
C SER A 98 -29.50 3.97 -2.09
#